data_AF-A0A2V9F605-F1
#
_entry.id   AF-A0A2V9F605-F1
#
_cell.length_a   1.000
_cell.length_b   1.000
_cell.length_c   1.000
_cell.angle_alpha   90.00
_cell.angle_beta   90.00
_cell.angle_gamma   90.00
#
_symmetry.space_group_name_H-M   'P 1'
#
loop_
_entity.id
_entity.type
_entity.pdbx_description
1 polymer ?
#
loop_
_entity_poly.entity_id
_entity_poly.type
_entity_poly.pdbx_seq_one_letter_code
_entity_poly.pdbx_strand_id
1 'polypeptide(L)' 'MTPTGYFLDHLWLIPLFPLATAALMLFFGRRLPKIGVSMLCVGSVGLSFIYAVGAVLQLLATEPEHR' A
#
# COMPACT_ATOMS: atom_id res chain seq x y z
N MET A 1 -19.57 6.78 -14.11
CA MET A 1 -19.86 6.21 -12.79
C MET A 1 -19.41 4.76 -12.88
N THR A 2 -18.10 4.53 -12.77
CA THR A 2 -17.52 3.19 -13.03
C THR A 2 -17.82 2.28 -11.83
N PRO A 3 -18.48 1.13 -12.04
CA PRO A 3 -18.92 0.22 -10.98
C PRO A 3 -17.79 -0.73 -10.59
N THR A 4 -16.59 -0.19 -10.38
CA THR A 4 -15.45 -0.94 -9.86
C THR A 4 -15.19 -0.39 -8.47
N GLY A 5 -15.42 -1.21 -7.44
CA GLY A 5 -15.32 -0.82 -6.04
C GLY A 5 -14.05 -0.04 -5.74
N TYR A 6 -14.12 0.89 -4.78
CA TYR A 6 -13.08 1.85 -4.37
C TYR A 6 -11.64 1.29 -4.39
N PHE A 7 -11.47 0.01 -4.06
CA PHE A 7 -10.18 -0.70 -4.02
C PHE A 7 -9.53 -0.98 -5.37
N LEU A 8 -10.30 -1.21 -6.44
CA LEU A 8 -9.75 -1.54 -7.77
C LEU A 8 -9.23 -0.28 -8.47
N ASP A 9 -9.91 0.85 -8.26
CA ASP A 9 -9.50 2.17 -8.72
C ASP A 9 -8.26 2.68 -7.96
N HIS A 10 -8.17 2.37 -6.66
CA HIS A 10 -7.06 2.76 -5.78
C HIS A 10 -5.97 1.69 -5.61
N LEU A 11 -5.91 0.67 -6.48
CA LEU A 11 -4.88 -0.38 -6.44
C LEU A 11 -3.46 0.19 -6.50
N TRP A 12 -3.32 1.36 -7.11
CA TRP A 12 -2.06 2.09 -7.24
C TRP A 12 -1.48 2.57 -5.90
N LEU A 13 -2.28 2.65 -4.82
CA LEU A 13 -1.76 3.02 -3.49
C LEU A 13 -0.79 1.97 -2.94
N ILE A 14 -0.94 0.70 -3.31
CA ILE A 14 -0.10 -0.40 -2.80
C ILE A 14 1.40 -0.14 -3.09
N PRO A 15 1.82 0.17 -4.33
CA PRO A 15 3.20 0.58 -4.59
C PRO A 15 3.51 2.03 -4.22
N LEU A 16 2.50 2.90 -4.06
CA LEU A 16 2.73 4.31 -3.71
C LEU A 16 3.21 4.47 -2.25
N PHE A 17 2.73 3.66 -1.32
CA PHE A 17 3.18 3.66 0.07
C PHE A 17 4.71 3.41 0.22
N PRO A 18 5.30 2.36 -0.38
CA PRO A 18 6.73 2.14 -0.33
C PRO A 18 7.51 3.21 -1.11
N LEU A 19 6.95 3.74 -2.21
CA LEU A 19 7.56 4.84 -2.95
C LEU A 19 7.63 6.14 -2.12
N ALA A 20 6.55 6.48 -1.41
CA ALA A 20 6.48 7.63 -0.51
C ALA A 20 7.47 7.49 0.66
N THR A 21 7.63 6.26 1.16
CA THR A 21 8.59 5.95 2.22
C THR A 21 10.04 6.07 1.72
N ALA A 22 10.32 5.61 0.51
CA ALA A 22 11.63 5.78 -0.13
C ALA A 22 11.95 7.26 -0.39
N ALA A 23 10.98 8.05 -0.85
CA ALA A 23 11.15 9.50 -1.02
C ALA A 23 11.44 10.19 0.32
N LEU A 24 10.68 9.87 1.38
CA LEU A 24 10.96 10.37 2.74
C LEU A 24 12.36 10.00 3.22
N MET A 25 12.84 8.78 2.94
CA MET A 25 14.22 8.38 3.26
C MET A 25 15.27 9.09 2.42
N LEU A 26 15.02 9.40 1.15
CA LEU A 26 15.95 10.17 0.34
C LEU A 26 16.13 11.60 0.86
N PHE A 27 15.05 12.25 1.27
CA PHE A 27 15.09 13.62 1.78
C PHE A 27 15.52 13.72 3.26
N PHE A 28 15.06 12.79 4.11
CA PHE A 28 15.24 12.88 5.57
C PHE A 28 16.02 11.71 6.18
N GLY A 29 16.36 10.67 5.41
CA GLY A 29 17.03 9.45 5.90
C GLY A 29 18.41 9.72 6.52
N ARG A 30 19.10 10.79 6.09
CA ARG A 30 20.38 11.21 6.69
C ARG A 30 20.24 11.62 8.17
N ARG A 31 19.05 12.04 8.61
CA ARG A 31 18.77 12.44 10.01
C ARG A 31 18.05 11.37 10.83
N LEU A 32 17.67 10.25 10.21
CA LEU A 32 16.94 9.17 10.88
C LEU A 32 17.92 8.11 11.42
N PRO A 33 17.77 7.65 12.67
CA PRO A 33 18.55 6.55 13.20
C PRO A 33 18.24 5.24 12.46
N LYS A 34 19.20 4.32 12.38
CA LYS A 34 19.05 3.03 11.65
C LYS A 34 17.78 2.25 12.01
N ILE A 35 17.38 2.32 13.29
CA ILE A 35 16.13 1.70 13.77
C ILE A 35 14.88 2.34 13.13
N GLY A 36 14.83 3.68 13.06
CA GLY A 36 13.70 4.39 12.47
C GLY A 36 13.58 4.13 10.98
N VAL A 37 14.72 4.04 10.27
CA VAL A 37 14.75 3.68 8.85
C VAL A 37 14.23 2.26 8.63
N SER A 38 14.72 1.28 9.39
CA SER A 38 14.27 -0.11 9.26
C SER A 38 12.77 -0.26 9.54
N MET A 39 12.28 0.39 10.59
CA MET A 39 10.87 0.33 10.98
C MET A 39 9.95 1.00 9.95
N LEU A 40 10.38 2.12 9.35
CA LEU A 40 9.63 2.79 8.27
C LEU A 40 9.58 1.93 7.01
N CYS A 41 10.69 1.32 6.61
CA CYS A 41 10.74 0.47 5.42
C CYS A 41 9.82 -0.75 5.58
N VAL A 42 10.04 -1.52 6.66
CA VAL A 42 9.28 -2.74 6.95
C VAL A 42 7.81 -2.41 7.22
N GLY A 43 7.53 -1.33 7.96
CA GLY A 43 6.18 -0.86 8.26
C GLY A 43 5.42 -0.45 7.00
N SER A 44 6.06 0.24 6.07
CA SER A 44 5.44 0.67 4.82
C SER A 44 5.09 -0.50 3.89
N VAL A 45 6.00 -1.47 3.77
CA VAL A 45 5.73 -2.72 3.03
C VAL A 45 4.61 -3.52 3.71
N GLY A 46 4.60 -3.59 5.04
CA GLY A 46 3.53 -4.23 5.82
C GLY A 46 2.17 -3.56 5.61
N LEU A 47 2.10 -2.23 5.62
CA LEU A 47 0.87 -1.49 5.31
C LEU A 47 0.37 -1.78 3.89
N SER A 48 1.29 -1.83 2.92
CA SER A 48 0.97 -2.14 1.52
C SER A 48 0.42 -3.55 1.38
N PHE A 49 0.98 -4.50 2.13
CA PHE A 49 0.49 -5.87 2.19
C PHE A 49 -0.92 -5.94 2.79
N ILE A 50 -1.19 -5.24 3.90
CA ILE A 50 -2.53 -5.17 4.50
C ILE A 50 -3.54 -4.59 3.49
N TYR A 51 -3.13 -3.56 2.74
CA TYR A 51 -3.96 -2.97 1.69
C TYR A 51 -4.23 -3.99 0.57
N ALA A 52 -3.22 -4.73 0.12
CA ALA A 52 -3.39 -5.80 -0.87
C ALA A 52 -4.33 -6.92 -0.39
N VAL A 53 -4.23 -7.32 0.88
CA VAL A 53 -5.14 -8.30 1.49
C VAL A 53 -6.57 -7.75 1.50
N GLY A 54 -6.78 -6.49 1.89
CA GLY A 54 -8.09 -5.83 1.82
C GLY A 54 -8.67 -5.79 0.40
N ALA A 55 -7.83 -5.55 -0.61
CA ALA A 55 -8.21 -5.57 -2.02
C ALA A 55 -8.69 -6.97 -2.45
N VAL A 56 -7.94 -8.01 -2.08
CA VAL A 56 -8.28 -9.41 -2.38
C VAL A 56 -9.55 -9.83 -1.66
N LEU A 57 -9.75 -9.43 -0.39
CA LEU A 57 -10.97 -9.70 0.35
C LEU A 57 -12.19 -9.02 -0.28
N GLN A 58 -12.06 -7.78 -0.77
CA GLN A 58 -13.12 -7.12 -1.54
C GLN A 58 -13.39 -7.84 -2.87
N LEU A 59 -12.35 -8.29 -3.57
CA LEU A 59 -12.49 -9.05 -4.81
C LEU A 59 -13.22 -10.39 -4.59
N LEU A 60 -12.95 -11.03 -3.45
CA LEU A 60 -13.54 -12.31 -3.08
C LEU A 60 -14.96 -12.16 -2.53
N ALA A 61 -15.24 -11.04 -1.86
CA ALA A 61 -16.57 -10.65 -1.38
C ALA A 61 -17.47 -10.05 -2.49
N THR A 62 -16.89 -9.70 -3.64
CA THR A 62 -17.66 -9.28 -4.83
C THR A 62 -18.30 -10.51 -5.48
N GLU A 63 -19.62 -10.46 -5.64
CA GLU A 63 -20.45 -11.56 -6.14
C GLU A 63 -20.06 -12.00 -7.57
N PRO A 64 -20.20 -13.30 -7.90
CA PRO A 64 -19.57 -13.95 -9.05
C PRO A 64 -20.22 -13.64 -10.42
N GLU A 65 -21.05 -12.59 -10.55
CA GLU A 65 -21.78 -12.34 -11.81
C GLU A 65 -20.98 -11.52 -12.85
N HIS A 66 -19.78 -11.06 -12.51
CA HIS A 66 -18.86 -10.35 -13.42
C HIS A 66 -17.41 -10.91 -13.38
N ARG A 67 -17.25 -12.20 -13.08
CA ARG A 67 -15.95 -12.91 -13.14
C ARG A 67 -15.36 -12.92 -14.55
#